data_AF-A0A2A4I944-F1
#
_entry.id   AF-A0A2A4I944-F1
#
_cell.length_a   1.000
_cell.length_b   1.000
_cell.length_c   1.000
_cell.angle_alpha   90.00
_cell.angle_beta   90.00
_cell.angle_gamma   90.00
#
_symmetry.space_group_name_H-M   'P 1'
#
loop_
_entity.id
_entity.type
_entity.pdbx_description
1 polymer ?
#
loop_
_entity_poly.entity_id
_entity_poly.type
_entity_poly.pdbx_seq_one_letter_code
_entity_poly.pdbx_strand_id
1 'polypeptide(L)'
;MVIVRAMEHTVMDLAGWLAPSKPSRVKAPPPAPDRPLKGERIVILGAPRNGPLACRLAGAGAGIMAAVGASTTRLVIRDEQPFGRFVTAHDQYRRAIALRGEGATIAICTEVEIIGELFTGEV
;
A
#
# COMPACT_ATOMS: atom_id res chain seq x y z
N MET A 1 -39.34 14.63 22.92
CA MET A 1 -40.17 13.54 22.34
C MET A 1 -40.45 13.92 20.89
N VAL A 2 -39.79 13.29 19.92
CA VAL A 2 -40.02 13.56 18.50
C VAL A 2 -40.18 12.21 17.81
N ILE A 3 -41.37 11.94 17.29
CA ILE A 3 -41.66 10.76 16.47
C ILE A 3 -41.63 11.24 15.03
N VAL A 4 -40.61 10.83 14.27
CA VAL A 4 -40.61 10.98 12.81
C VAL A 4 -40.96 9.63 12.23
N ARG A 5 -42.11 9.60 11.55
CA ARG A 5 -42.58 8.50 10.71
C ARG A 5 -42.00 8.73 9.31
N ALA A 6 -41.14 7.86 8.82
CA ALA A 6 -40.72 7.87 7.42
C ALA A 6 -40.35 6.47 6.90
N MET A 7 -41.18 6.02 5.96
CA MET A 7 -40.87 5.24 4.76
C MET A 7 -40.61 3.72 4.87
N GLU A 8 -41.67 2.99 4.52
CA GLU A 8 -41.63 1.70 3.84
C GLU A 8 -40.97 1.86 2.45
N HIS A 9 -39.70 1.47 2.33
CA HIS A 9 -39.16 0.67 1.21
C HIS A 9 -37.65 0.52 1.37
N THR A 10 -37.15 -0.70 1.16
CA THR A 10 -35.77 -1.18 1.32
C THR A 10 -35.51 -1.79 2.69
N VAL A 11 -35.73 -3.11 2.77
CA VAL A 11 -35.26 -3.98 3.84
C VAL A 11 -33.73 -4.01 3.78
N MET A 12 -33.08 -2.96 4.26
CA MET A 12 -31.64 -2.95 4.52
C MET A 12 -31.48 -3.01 6.04
N ASP A 13 -31.13 -4.19 6.53
CA ASP A 13 -30.98 -4.49 7.95
C ASP A 13 -29.98 -3.54 8.64
N LEU A 14 -30.36 -3.04 9.83
CA LEU A 14 -29.57 -2.09 10.62
C LEU A 14 -28.18 -2.66 10.99
N ALA A 15 -28.05 -3.98 11.13
CA ALA A 15 -26.77 -4.62 11.37
C ALA A 15 -25.87 -4.58 10.11
N GLY A 16 -26.45 -4.50 8.91
CA GLY A 16 -25.72 -4.23 7.66
C GLY A 16 -25.13 -2.82 7.59
N TRP A 17 -25.81 -1.83 8.18
CA TRP A 17 -25.29 -0.45 8.32
C TRP A 17 -24.19 -0.34 9.38
N LEU A 18 -24.28 -1.13 10.44
CA LEU A 18 -23.29 -1.18 11.53
C LEU A 18 -22.16 -2.17 11.29
N ALA A 19 -22.24 -2.98 10.23
CA ALA A 19 -21.21 -3.95 9.91
C ALA A 19 -19.91 -3.19 9.56
N PRO A 20 -18.81 -3.37 10.31
CA PRO A 20 -17.54 -2.84 9.89
C PRO A 20 -17.24 -3.45 8.52
N SER A 21 -17.13 -2.61 7.50
CA SER A 21 -16.72 -3.05 6.17
C SER A 21 -15.36 -3.70 6.32
N LYS A 22 -15.30 -5.04 6.46
CA LYS A 22 -14.04 -5.77 6.47
C LYS A 22 -13.40 -5.47 5.13
N PRO A 23 -12.29 -4.70 5.08
CA PRO A 23 -11.65 -4.47 3.80
C PRO A 23 -11.27 -5.84 3.27
N SER A 24 -11.83 -6.21 2.12
CA SER A 24 -11.48 -7.45 1.43
C SER A 24 -9.95 -7.49 1.40
N ARG A 25 -9.36 -8.52 2.01
CA ARG A 25 -7.91 -8.61 2.21
C ARG A 25 -7.27 -8.96 0.87
N VAL A 26 -7.23 -8.00 -0.05
CA VAL A 26 -6.82 -8.21 -1.43
C VAL A 26 -5.40 -8.78 -1.45
N LYS A 27 -5.26 -10.04 -1.86
CA LYS A 27 -4.01 -10.80 -1.74
C LYS A 27 -2.90 -10.10 -2.54
N ALA A 28 -1.72 -9.95 -1.92
CA ALA A 28 -0.56 -9.43 -2.62
C ALA A 28 -0.12 -10.43 -3.70
N PRO A 29 0.39 -9.96 -4.86
CA PRO A 29 0.95 -10.84 -5.88
C PRO A 29 2.18 -11.58 -5.32
N PRO A 30 2.40 -12.85 -5.70
CA PRO A 30 3.56 -13.60 -5.26
C PRO A 30 4.85 -13.04 -5.90
N PRO A 31 5.95 -12.92 -5.14
CA PRO A 31 7.23 -12.50 -5.69
C PRO A 31 7.80 -13.55 -6.65
N ALA A 32 8.35 -13.11 -7.78
CA ALA A 32 9.08 -13.96 -8.71
C ALA A 32 10.41 -14.43 -8.09
N PRO A 33 10.80 -15.71 -8.29
CA PRO A 33 12.10 -16.18 -7.84
C PRO A 33 13.23 -15.56 -8.67
N ASP A 34 14.34 -15.22 -8.00
CA ASP A 34 15.62 -14.84 -8.62
C ASP A 34 15.58 -13.63 -9.56
N ARG A 35 15.06 -12.53 -9.03
CA ARG A 35 14.94 -11.24 -9.72
C ARG A 35 15.58 -10.13 -8.88
N PRO A 36 15.90 -8.96 -9.46
CA PRO A 36 16.73 -7.94 -8.80
C PRO A 36 16.22 -7.45 -7.44
N LEU A 37 14.92 -7.53 -7.17
CA LEU A 37 14.32 -7.15 -5.89
C LEU A 37 14.10 -8.34 -4.94
N LYS A 38 14.79 -9.47 -5.15
CA LYS A 38 14.69 -10.64 -4.28
C LYS A 38 15.06 -10.28 -2.84
N GLY A 39 14.15 -10.58 -1.91
CA GLY A 39 14.34 -10.30 -0.49
C GLY A 39 13.87 -8.91 -0.05
N GLU A 40 13.57 -8.02 -0.99
CA GLU A 40 12.99 -6.71 -0.69
C GLU A 40 11.54 -6.85 -0.18
N ARG A 41 11.20 -6.09 0.86
CA ARG A 41 9.89 -6.03 1.49
C ARG A 41 9.32 -4.63 1.28
N ILE A 42 8.50 -4.49 0.24
CA ILE A 42 8.07 -3.19 -0.27
C ILE A 42 6.65 -2.85 0.16
N VAL A 43 6.45 -1.63 0.63
CA VAL A 43 5.12 -1.04 0.84
C VAL A 43 4.88 0.02 -0.24
N ILE A 44 3.67 0.05 -0.79
CA ILE A 44 3.30 1.00 -1.84
C ILE A 44 2.34 2.03 -1.25
N LEU A 45 2.67 3.30 -1.39
CA LEU A 45 1.84 4.44 -1.03
C LEU A 45 1.12 4.97 -2.26
N GLY A 46 -0.19 5.22 -2.14
CA GLY A 46 -0.97 5.79 -3.25
C GLY A 46 -1.36 4.81 -4.36
N ALA A 47 -1.06 3.51 -4.21
CA ALA A 47 -1.50 2.45 -5.11
C ALA A 47 -2.03 1.22 -4.35
N PRO A 48 -2.94 0.44 -4.95
CA PRO A 48 -3.44 -0.79 -4.32
C PRO A 48 -2.35 -1.87 -4.27
N ARG A 49 -2.42 -2.71 -3.23
CA ARG A 49 -1.46 -3.81 -2.94
C ARG A 49 -1.41 -4.90 -4.01
N ASN A 50 -2.42 -4.98 -4.87
CA ASN A 50 -2.50 -5.87 -6.03
C ASN A 50 -2.62 -5.11 -7.35
N GLY A 51 -2.31 -3.81 -7.34
CA GLY A 51 -2.36 -2.98 -8.52
C GLY A 51 -1.27 -3.32 -9.54
N PRO A 52 -1.30 -2.66 -10.71
CA PRO A 52 -0.30 -2.87 -11.76
C PRO A 52 1.13 -2.64 -11.25
N LEU A 53 1.36 -1.62 -10.42
CA LEU A 53 2.66 -1.36 -9.80
C LEU A 53 3.09 -2.51 -8.89
N ALA A 54 2.19 -3.02 -8.04
CA ALA A 54 2.48 -4.14 -7.15
C ALA A 54 2.83 -5.41 -7.93
N CYS A 55 2.10 -5.69 -9.02
CA CYS A 55 2.36 -6.83 -9.89
C CYS A 55 3.72 -6.72 -10.59
N ARG A 56 4.12 -5.52 -11.06
CA ARG A 56 5.45 -5.30 -11.65
C ARG A 56 6.56 -5.53 -10.64
N LEU A 57 6.45 -4.93 -9.45
CA LEU A 57 7.45 -5.08 -8.39
C LEU A 57 7.56 -6.54 -7.91
N ALA A 58 6.44 -7.23 -7.75
CA ALA A 58 6.43 -8.66 -7.43
C ALA A 58 7.03 -9.50 -8.57
N GLY A 59 6.76 -9.17 -9.83
CA GLY A 59 7.42 -9.77 -11.00
C GLY A 59 8.93 -9.57 -11.03
N ALA A 60 9.43 -8.50 -10.39
CA ALA A 60 10.85 -8.25 -10.16
C ALA A 60 11.39 -8.84 -8.84
N GLY A 61 10.60 -9.65 -8.13
CA GLY A 61 11.01 -10.41 -6.95
C GLY A 61 10.70 -9.77 -5.60
N ALA A 62 10.06 -8.60 -5.58
CA ALA A 62 9.73 -7.90 -4.35
C ALA A 62 8.54 -8.52 -3.60
N GLY A 63 8.64 -8.66 -2.29
CA GLY A 63 7.53 -9.02 -1.42
C GLY A 63 6.68 -7.79 -1.08
N ILE A 64 5.43 -7.76 -1.54
CA ILE A 64 4.53 -6.61 -1.29
C ILE A 64 3.85 -6.73 0.07
N MET A 65 4.10 -5.75 0.93
CA MET A 65 3.61 -5.68 2.31
C MET A 65 2.34 -4.82 2.42
N ALA A 66 1.56 -5.05 3.48
CA ALA A 66 0.33 -4.30 3.74
C ALA A 66 0.58 -2.89 4.31
N ALA A 67 1.64 -2.76 5.11
CA ALA A 67 1.99 -1.57 5.84
C ALA A 67 3.49 -1.61 6.19
N VAL A 68 4.06 -0.44 6.46
CA VAL A 68 5.44 -0.28 6.92
C VAL A 68 5.58 -0.86 8.32
N GLY A 69 6.55 -1.74 8.49
CA GLY A 69 6.91 -2.34 9.77
C GLY A 69 8.41 -2.62 9.85
N ALA A 70 8.84 -3.30 10.91
CA ALA A 70 10.26 -3.56 11.17
C ALA A 70 10.97 -4.37 10.07
N SER A 71 10.21 -5.18 9.32
CA SER A 71 10.75 -5.96 8.19
C SER A 71 10.63 -5.25 6.85
N THR A 72 10.08 -4.03 6.81
CA THR A 72 9.96 -3.25 5.57
C THR A 72 11.32 -2.68 5.22
N THR A 73 11.80 -2.99 4.02
CA THR A 73 13.07 -2.49 3.51
C THR A 73 12.88 -1.26 2.64
N ARG A 74 11.71 -1.11 1.99
CA ARG A 74 11.45 0.00 1.08
C ARG A 74 10.00 0.48 1.11
N LEU A 75 9.81 1.80 1.07
CA LEU A 75 8.53 2.46 0.84
C LEU A 75 8.57 3.11 -0.56
N VAL A 76 7.68 2.67 -1.44
CA VAL A 76 7.53 3.21 -2.79
C VAL A 76 6.32 4.13 -2.85
N ILE A 77 6.51 5.35 -3.34
CA ILE A 77 5.46 6.35 -3.47
C ILE A 77 5.01 6.41 -4.93
N ARG A 78 3.72 6.13 -5.19
CA ARG A 78 3.13 6.25 -6.53
C ARG A 78 3.22 7.70 -7.00
N ASP A 79 3.59 7.92 -8.27
CA ASP A 79 3.76 9.27 -8.82
C ASP A 79 2.40 9.99 -8.97
N GLU A 80 1.43 9.27 -9.55
CA GLU A 80 0.06 9.75 -9.72
C GLU A 80 -0.74 9.59 -8.41
N GLN A 81 -0.57 10.56 -7.50
CA GLN A 81 -1.37 10.66 -6.29
C GLN A 81 -2.58 11.57 -6.52
N PRO A 82 -3.82 11.05 -6.37
CA PRO A 82 -5.05 11.85 -6.54
C PRO A 82 -5.26 12.91 -5.44
N PHE A 83 -4.38 12.96 -4.43
CA PHE A 83 -4.33 13.99 -3.41
C PHE A 83 -2.95 14.63 -3.45
N GLY A 84 -2.83 15.84 -4.00
CA GLY A 84 -1.55 16.49 -4.27
C GLY A 84 -0.64 16.64 -3.05
N ARG A 85 0.68 16.74 -3.28
CA ARG A 85 1.82 17.19 -2.41
C ARG A 85 1.87 16.80 -0.91
N PHE A 86 0.92 16.04 -0.35
CA PHE A 86 0.84 15.69 1.08
C PHE A 86 1.21 14.23 1.36
N VAL A 87 2.21 13.70 0.65
CA VAL A 87 2.86 12.41 0.94
C VAL A 87 3.23 12.29 2.42
N THR A 88 3.62 13.41 3.03
CA THR A 88 4.05 13.53 4.43
C THR A 88 2.94 13.31 5.45
N ALA A 89 1.66 13.51 5.09
CA ALA A 89 0.54 13.31 6.00
C ALA A 89 0.11 11.84 6.11
N HIS A 90 0.57 10.99 5.19
CA HIS A 90 0.15 9.60 5.15
C HIS A 90 0.81 8.80 6.28
N ASP A 91 0.01 7.99 6.97
CA ASP A 91 0.44 7.18 8.12
C ASP A 91 1.69 6.33 7.84
N GLN A 92 1.77 5.74 6.64
CA GLN A 92 2.88 4.91 6.19
C GLN A 92 4.18 5.69 6.00
N TYR A 93 4.12 6.93 5.52
CA TYR A 93 5.29 7.78 5.38
C TYR A 93 5.84 8.18 6.74
N ARG A 94 4.96 8.63 7.66
CA ARG A 94 5.36 8.95 9.04
C ARG A 94 5.96 7.76 9.75
N ARG A 95 5.39 6.57 9.56
CA ARG A 95 5.89 5.32 10.12
C ARG A 95 7.25 4.93 9.56
N ALA A 96 7.49 5.12 8.27
CA ALA A 96 8.81 4.89 7.66
C ALA A 96 9.86 5.87 8.21
N ILE A 97 9.51 7.14 8.41
CA ILE A 97 10.40 8.13 9.02
C ILE A 97 10.69 7.82 10.49
N ALA A 98 9.67 7.42 11.26
CA ALA A 98 9.85 7.01 12.66
C ALA A 98 10.83 5.84 12.77
N LEU A 99 10.61 4.78 11.97
CA LEU A 99 11.48 3.62 11.95
C LEU A 99 12.90 3.94 11.49
N ARG A 100 13.07 4.85 10.52
CA ARG A 100 14.41 5.38 10.17
C ARG A 100 15.09 6.05 11.36
N GLY A 101 14.35 6.86 12.11
CA GLY A 101 14.85 7.49 13.35
C GLY A 101 15.23 6.47 14.42
N GLU A 102 14.57 5.31 14.44
CA GLU A 102 14.86 4.17 15.32
C GLU A 102 16.05 3.31 14.80
N GLY A 103 16.66 3.68 13.67
CA GLY A 103 17.82 2.99 13.10
C GLY A 103 17.46 1.90 12.07
N ALA A 104 16.21 1.80 11.64
CA ALA A 104 15.82 0.87 10.59
C ALA A 104 16.31 1.33 9.20
N THR A 105 16.90 0.41 8.45
CA THR A 105 17.33 0.63 7.06
C THR A 105 16.14 0.56 6.11
N ILE A 106 15.32 1.62 6.10
CA ILE A 106 14.18 1.74 5.18
C ILE A 106 14.56 2.70 4.05
N ALA A 107 14.51 2.29 2.79
CA ALA A 107 14.62 3.19 1.64
C ALA A 107 13.24 3.81 1.33
N ILE A 108 13.19 5.09 0.95
CA ILE A 108 11.96 5.76 0.52
C ILE A 108 12.24 6.27 -0.89
N CYS A 109 11.50 5.77 -1.89
CA CYS A 109 11.71 6.07 -3.30
C CYS A 109 10.38 6.35 -3.98
N THR A 110 10.42 7.03 -5.13
CA THR A 110 9.26 7.21 -6.02
C THR A 110 9.06 6.01 -6.94
N GLU A 111 7.88 5.91 -7.57
CA GLU A 111 7.59 4.92 -8.61
C GLU A 111 8.58 5.00 -9.78
N VAL A 112 8.97 6.21 -10.20
CA VAL A 112 9.90 6.40 -11.31
C VAL A 112 11.30 5.88 -10.96
N GLU A 113 11.78 6.16 -9.74
CA GLU A 113 13.10 5.70 -9.29
C GLU A 113 13.18 4.18 -9.23
N ILE A 114 12.21 3.51 -8.58
CA ILE A 114 12.22 2.05 -8.48
C ILE A 114 12.10 1.40 -9.86
N ILE A 115 11.31 1.98 -10.78
CA ILE A 115 11.20 1.48 -12.15
C ILE A 115 12.52 1.68 -12.91
N GLY A 116 13.18 2.83 -12.74
CA GLY A 116 14.50 3.09 -13.33
C GLY A 116 15.58 2.10 -12.85
N GLU A 117 15.56 1.74 -11.57
CA GLU A 117 16.44 0.71 -11.01
C GLU A 117 16.22 -0.65 -11.68
N LEU A 118 14.96 -1.03 -11.93
CA LEU A 118 14.64 -2.29 -12.60
C LEU A 118 15.15 -2.34 -14.03
N PHE A 119 15.13 -1.22 -14.76
CA PHE A 119 15.67 -1.14 -16.12
C PHE A 119 17.21 -1.17 -16.15
N THR A 120 17.87 -0.70 -15.09
CA THR A 120 19.34 -0.65 -15.02
C THR A 120 19.94 -2.00 -14.57
N GLY A 121 19.17 -2.81 -13.85
CA GLY A 121 19.60 -4.12 -13.33
C GLY A 121 19.46 -5.32 -14.29
N GLU A 122 19.09 -5.11 -15.56
CA GLU A 122 19.06 -6.17 -16.60
C GLU A 122 20.38 -6.21 -17.40
N VAL A 123 21.49 -6.55 -16.74
CA VAL A 123 22.79 -6.84 -17.40
C VAL A 123 23.29 -8.22 -16.99
#